data_AF-A6GAK5-F1
#
_entry.id   AF-A6GAK5-F1
#
_cell.length_a   1.000
_cell.length_b   1.000
_cell.length_c   1.000
_cell.angle_alpha   90.00
_cell.angle_beta   90.00
_cell.angle_gamma   90.00
#
_symmetry.space_group_name_H-M   'P 1'
#
loop_
_entity.id
_entity.type
_entity.pdbx_description
1 polymer ?
#
loop_
_entity_poly.entity_id
_entity_poly.type
_entity_poly.pdbx_seq_one_letter_code
_entity_poly.pdbx_strand_id
1 'polypeptide(L)'
;MRQGSFEIGGEPEESDRFGQALVFGNFNGARRESEIDAYADRSCYDLVVAAPKEDEGAGEIQLFRGSPQGLSYGGPVLHLDELGLSSDPGDGFGVALSAGDLDQDGFDDLIIGAPGDAVGGTVVVIPGSELGLNLERAAVLKQGEAGFGGVDERGDQFGFAVSWTILGLGSGDTAQAILEPR
;
A
#
# COMPACT_ATOMS: atom_id res chain seq x y z
N MET A 1 12.63 6.57 13.65
CA MET A 1 11.30 6.05 14.01
C MET A 1 11.51 4.71 14.70
N ARG A 2 10.79 4.43 15.79
CA ARG A 2 10.81 3.14 16.50
C ARG A 2 9.38 2.82 16.94
N GLN A 3 8.92 1.61 16.65
CA GLN A 3 7.66 1.05 17.15
C GLN A 3 7.57 1.18 18.68
N GLY A 4 6.36 1.34 19.24
CA GLY A 4 6.15 1.56 20.68
C GLY A 4 6.64 2.90 21.24
N SER A 5 6.89 3.89 20.38
CA SER A 5 6.93 5.29 20.80
C SER A 5 5.50 5.84 20.81
N PHE A 6 5.20 6.85 21.64
CA PHE A 6 3.84 7.41 21.87
C PHE A 6 3.03 7.79 20.62
N GLU A 7 3.66 7.74 19.44
CA GLU A 7 3.19 8.24 18.16
C GLU A 7 3.15 7.15 17.06
N ILE A 8 3.61 5.92 17.34
CA ILE A 8 3.68 4.79 16.39
C ILE A 8 2.94 3.60 17.02
N GLY A 9 1.98 3.02 16.29
CA GLY A 9 1.18 1.87 16.75
C GLY A 9 2.03 0.63 17.01
N GLY A 10 1.49 -0.31 17.80
CA GLY A 10 2.16 -1.55 18.21
C GLY A 10 3.11 -1.39 19.40
N GLU A 11 3.26 -2.45 20.20
CA GLU A 11 4.37 -2.57 21.15
C GLU A 11 5.64 -2.96 20.37
N PRO A 12 6.84 -2.50 20.75
CA PRO A 12 8.04 -2.88 20.02
C PRO A 12 8.44 -4.31 20.37
N GLU A 13 8.22 -5.26 19.48
CA GLU A 13 8.71 -6.63 19.62
C GLU A 13 9.96 -6.87 18.75
N GLU A 14 10.86 -7.77 19.18
CA GLU A 14 12.13 -8.01 18.48
C GLU A 14 11.95 -8.60 17.07
N SER A 15 10.75 -9.08 16.74
CA SER A 15 10.43 -9.86 15.56
C SER A 15 9.67 -9.13 14.46
N ASP A 16 9.05 -7.98 14.73
CA ASP A 16 7.97 -7.44 13.87
C ASP A 16 8.45 -6.83 12.56
N ARG A 17 9.77 -6.62 12.47
CA ARG A 17 10.46 -6.05 11.31
C ARG A 17 9.80 -4.76 10.81
N PHE A 18 9.34 -3.91 11.73
CA PHE A 18 8.85 -2.58 11.41
C PHE A 18 9.86 -1.82 10.53
N GLY A 19 9.39 -1.35 9.37
CA GLY A 19 10.26 -0.71 8.37
C GLY A 19 10.93 -1.68 7.39
N GLN A 20 10.49 -2.95 7.31
CA GLN A 20 10.99 -3.90 6.30
C GLN A 20 10.71 -3.40 4.88
N ALA A 21 9.52 -2.84 4.65
CA ALA A 21 9.13 -2.19 3.40
C ALA A 21 8.63 -0.78 3.68
N LEU A 22 8.94 0.13 2.76
CA LEU A 22 8.60 1.55 2.83
C LEU A 22 8.19 2.01 1.42
N VAL A 23 7.16 2.85 1.34
CA VAL A 23 6.81 3.53 0.08
C VAL A 23 6.32 4.95 0.37
N PHE A 24 6.59 5.85 -0.57
CA PHE A 24 6.04 7.20 -0.58
C PHE A 24 4.97 7.30 -1.66
N GLY A 25 3.89 8.02 -1.37
CA GLY A 25 2.82 8.30 -2.31
C GLY A 25 2.03 9.54 -1.88
N ASN A 26 1.38 10.20 -2.83
CA ASN A 26 0.49 11.32 -2.60
C ASN A 26 -0.96 10.83 -2.59
N PHE A 27 -1.30 9.98 -1.61
CA PHE A 27 -2.58 9.27 -1.57
C PHE A 27 -3.78 10.20 -1.32
N ASN A 28 -3.52 11.39 -0.75
CA ASN A 28 -4.52 12.42 -0.48
C ASN A 28 -4.47 13.63 -1.41
N GLY A 29 -3.55 13.63 -2.38
CA GLY A 29 -3.38 14.75 -3.30
C GLY A 29 -2.84 16.02 -2.65
N ALA A 30 -2.32 15.96 -1.42
CA ALA A 30 -1.85 17.13 -0.69
C ALA A 30 -0.67 17.79 -1.39
N ARG A 31 -0.74 19.12 -1.46
CA ARG A 31 0.24 19.94 -2.15
C ARG A 31 0.68 21.11 -1.30
N ARG A 32 1.96 21.47 -1.40
CA ARG A 32 2.45 22.70 -0.82
C ARG A 32 2.19 23.85 -1.80
N GLU A 33 1.20 24.68 -1.51
CA GLU A 33 1.03 25.95 -2.22
C GLU A 33 2.28 26.83 -2.05
N SER A 34 2.83 27.26 -3.19
CA SER A 34 3.97 28.15 -3.29
C SER A 34 3.52 29.41 -4.00
N GLU A 35 3.50 30.55 -3.29
CA GLU A 35 3.20 31.86 -3.91
C GLU A 35 4.34 32.37 -4.81
N ILE A 36 5.55 31.81 -4.69
CA ILE A 36 6.79 32.38 -5.25
C ILE A 36 7.26 31.63 -6.51
N ASP A 37 6.90 30.35 -6.66
CA ASP A 37 7.23 29.56 -7.85
C ASP A 37 6.04 28.66 -8.20
N ALA A 38 5.38 28.96 -9.33
CA ALA A 38 4.34 28.12 -9.92
C ALA A 38 4.85 26.72 -10.35
N TYR A 39 6.18 26.54 -10.37
CA TYR A 39 6.87 25.27 -10.63
C TYR A 39 7.25 24.51 -9.34
N ALA A 40 7.02 25.09 -8.16
CA ALA A 40 7.35 24.50 -6.87
C ALA A 40 6.13 23.94 -6.14
N ASP A 41 5.07 23.61 -6.88
CA ASP A 41 3.98 22.78 -6.39
C ASP A 41 4.54 21.39 -6.07
N ARG A 42 4.96 21.19 -4.82
CA ARG A 42 5.54 19.94 -4.37
C ARG A 42 4.48 19.17 -3.61
N SER A 43 4.20 17.96 -4.06
CA SER A 43 3.36 17.02 -3.33
C SER A 43 3.90 16.84 -1.91
N CYS A 44 3.00 16.91 -0.95
CA CYS A 44 3.27 16.53 0.43
C CYS A 44 3.13 15.02 0.53
N TYR A 45 4.12 14.29 0.00
CA TYR A 45 4.11 12.83 0.00
C TYR A 45 3.92 12.27 1.41
N ASP A 46 2.98 11.35 1.52
CA ASP A 46 2.77 10.50 2.66
C ASP A 46 3.82 9.37 2.66
N LEU A 47 4.08 8.80 3.85
CA LEU A 47 4.95 7.64 4.03
C LEU A 47 4.13 6.47 4.53
N VAL A 48 4.27 5.32 3.88
CA VAL A 48 3.72 4.05 4.33
C VAL A 48 4.87 3.17 4.82
N VAL A 49 4.68 2.56 5.99
CA VAL A 49 5.65 1.68 6.65
C VAL A 49 5.00 0.35 6.97
N ALA A 50 5.62 -0.76 6.55
CA ALA A 50 5.14 -2.09 6.87
C ALA A 50 5.89 -2.73 8.04
N ALA A 51 5.17 -3.54 8.83
CA ALA A 51 5.67 -4.48 9.81
C ALA A 51 5.08 -5.88 9.50
N PRO A 52 5.60 -6.58 8.47
CA PRO A 52 5.01 -7.84 8.01
C PRO A 52 5.22 -9.03 8.97
N LYS A 53 5.91 -8.81 10.09
CA LYS A 53 6.07 -9.81 11.14
C LYS A 53 5.28 -9.49 12.42
N GLU A 54 4.52 -8.40 12.41
CA GLU A 54 3.56 -8.07 13.46
C GLU A 54 2.53 -9.19 13.62
N ASP A 55 2.09 -9.43 14.86
CA ASP A 55 1.08 -10.42 15.23
C ASP A 55 1.37 -11.82 14.65
N GLU A 56 2.53 -12.37 15.03
CA GLU A 56 3.04 -13.66 14.54
C GLU A 56 3.21 -13.73 13.00
N GLY A 57 3.25 -12.56 12.35
CA GLY A 57 3.38 -12.41 10.91
C GLY A 57 2.08 -12.35 10.14
N ALA A 58 0.96 -12.00 10.77
CA ALA A 58 -0.21 -11.52 10.05
C ALA A 58 0.13 -10.23 9.26
N GLY A 59 0.86 -9.32 9.91
CA GLY A 59 1.44 -8.13 9.28
C GLY A 59 0.59 -6.87 9.39
N GLU A 60 1.26 -5.73 9.45
CA GLU A 60 0.66 -4.42 9.69
C GLU A 60 1.22 -3.36 8.73
N ILE A 61 0.40 -2.37 8.36
CA ILE A 61 0.77 -1.19 7.59
C ILE A 61 0.43 0.08 8.39
N GLN A 62 1.40 0.98 8.54
CA GLN A 62 1.20 2.29 9.15
C GLN A 62 1.38 3.42 8.13
N LEU A 63 0.42 4.33 8.05
CA LEU A 63 0.46 5.52 7.20
C LEU A 63 0.80 6.78 8.02
N PHE A 64 1.80 7.52 7.56
CA PHE A 64 2.22 8.81 8.10
C PHE A 64 1.93 9.91 7.07
N ARG A 65 1.05 10.86 7.42
CA ARG A 65 0.64 11.89 6.47
C ARG A 65 1.72 12.93 6.25
N GLY A 66 1.99 13.26 4.99
CA GLY A 66 2.88 14.33 4.59
C GLY A 66 2.25 15.71 4.76
N SER A 67 3.03 16.69 5.20
CA SER A 67 2.63 18.09 5.22
C SER A 67 3.84 19.00 4.99
N PRO A 68 3.65 20.31 4.74
CA PRO A 68 4.75 21.26 4.69
C PRO A 68 5.56 21.34 6.00
N GLN A 69 4.98 20.90 7.13
CA GLN A 69 5.63 20.85 8.45
C GLN A 69 6.35 19.52 8.70
N GLY A 70 6.25 18.54 7.80
CA GLY A 70 6.80 17.20 7.93
C GLY A 70 5.72 16.11 8.05
N LEU A 71 6.13 14.92 8.50
CA LEU A 71 5.22 13.79 8.69
C LEU A 71 4.40 13.95 9.99
N SER A 72 3.11 13.69 9.89
CA SER A 72 2.19 13.60 11.02
C SER A 72 2.02 12.15 11.46
N TYR A 73 2.05 11.95 12.78
CA TYR A 73 1.85 10.67 13.45
C TYR A 73 0.37 10.42 13.75
N GLY A 74 0.02 9.17 14.07
CA GLY A 74 -1.36 8.78 14.39
C GLY A 74 -2.27 8.68 13.16
N GLY A 75 -1.70 8.42 11.98
CA GLY A 75 -2.47 8.02 10.80
C GLY A 75 -3.02 6.59 10.94
N PRO A 76 -3.74 6.10 9.92
CA PRO A 76 -4.34 4.77 9.97
C PRO A 76 -3.28 3.68 10.07
N VAL A 77 -3.64 2.66 10.84
CA VAL A 77 -2.98 1.36 10.90
C VAL A 77 -3.92 0.39 10.17
N LEU A 78 -3.37 -0.43 9.28
CA LEU A 78 -4.11 -1.38 8.46
C LEU A 78 -3.55 -2.79 8.61
N HIS A 79 -4.45 -3.74 8.67
CA HIS A 79 -4.28 -5.18 8.55
C HIS A 79 -5.22 -5.67 7.44
N LEU A 80 -5.31 -6.99 7.27
CA LEU A 80 -6.21 -7.59 6.28
C LEU A 80 -7.69 -7.52 6.71
N ASP A 81 -8.00 -7.44 8.00
CA ASP A 81 -9.38 -7.47 8.49
C ASP A 81 -10.12 -6.14 8.31
N GLU A 82 -9.43 -5.00 8.24
CA GLU A 82 -10.06 -3.73 7.81
C GLU A 82 -10.51 -3.77 6.33
N LEU A 83 -10.04 -4.75 5.56
CA LEU A 83 -10.46 -5.03 4.18
C LEU A 83 -11.51 -6.16 4.10
N GLY A 84 -11.98 -6.66 5.25
CA GLY A 84 -12.95 -7.75 5.34
C GLY A 84 -12.38 -9.15 5.06
N LEU A 85 -11.06 -9.30 5.09
CA LEU A 85 -10.37 -10.60 5.01
C LEU A 85 -10.08 -11.13 6.42
N SER A 86 -9.59 -12.37 6.54
CA SER A 86 -8.95 -12.81 7.78
C SER A 86 -7.54 -12.25 7.84
N SER A 87 -7.07 -11.93 9.05
CA SER A 87 -5.70 -11.53 9.33
C SER A 87 -5.10 -12.62 10.19
N ASP A 88 -4.47 -13.60 9.55
CA ASP A 88 -4.01 -14.84 10.18
C ASP A 88 -2.47 -14.86 10.33
N PRO A 89 -1.94 -15.52 11.38
CA PRO A 89 -0.50 -15.67 11.56
C PRO A 89 0.20 -16.26 10.33
N GLY A 90 1.13 -15.48 9.76
CA GLY A 90 1.97 -15.87 8.64
C GLY A 90 1.58 -15.29 7.29
N ASP A 91 0.46 -14.58 7.20
CA ASP A 91 -0.04 -13.94 5.96
C ASP A 91 0.99 -12.97 5.34
N GLY A 92 1.74 -12.28 6.20
CA GLY A 92 2.80 -11.37 5.81
C GLY A 92 2.28 -10.15 5.06
N PHE A 93 1.15 -9.58 5.49
CA PHE A 93 0.65 -8.33 4.92
C PHE A 93 1.72 -7.23 5.03
N GLY A 94 2.05 -6.62 3.91
CA GLY A 94 3.12 -5.62 3.83
C GLY A 94 4.52 -6.19 3.59
N VAL A 95 4.66 -7.46 3.20
CA VAL A 95 5.97 -8.01 2.77
C VAL A 95 6.56 -7.20 1.62
N ALA A 96 5.71 -6.71 0.70
CA ALA A 96 6.09 -5.82 -0.39
C ALA A 96 5.11 -4.65 -0.52
N LEU A 97 5.64 -3.48 -0.87
CA LEU A 97 4.88 -2.25 -1.09
C LEU A 97 5.26 -1.62 -2.44
N SER A 98 4.27 -1.06 -3.11
CA SER A 98 4.46 -0.14 -4.24
C SER A 98 3.35 0.90 -4.25
N ALA A 99 3.58 2.02 -4.92
CA ALA A 99 2.58 3.08 -5.04
C ALA A 99 2.68 3.77 -6.39
N GLY A 100 1.55 4.33 -6.81
CA GLY A 100 1.43 5.13 -8.02
C GLY A 100 -0.04 5.32 -8.39
N ASP A 101 -0.33 6.31 -9.23
CA ASP A 101 -1.68 6.57 -9.75
C ASP A 101 -2.05 5.52 -10.83
N LEU A 102 -2.73 4.44 -10.44
CA LEU A 102 -3.05 3.31 -11.32
C LEU A 102 -4.31 3.58 -12.15
N ASP A 103 -5.29 4.29 -11.59
CA ASP A 103 -6.55 4.62 -12.25
C ASP A 103 -6.57 6.02 -12.91
N GLN A 104 -5.46 6.76 -12.84
CA GLN A 104 -5.26 8.08 -13.44
C GLN A 104 -6.21 9.16 -12.90
N ASP A 105 -6.61 9.03 -11.64
CA ASP A 105 -7.49 9.99 -10.97
C ASP A 105 -6.74 11.17 -10.32
N GLY A 106 -5.41 11.12 -10.33
CA GLY A 106 -4.53 12.16 -9.78
C GLY A 106 -4.11 11.93 -8.33
N PHE A 107 -4.53 10.82 -7.72
CA PHE A 107 -4.09 10.36 -6.41
C PHE A 107 -3.22 9.11 -6.58
N ASP A 108 -2.13 8.99 -5.83
CA ASP A 108 -1.39 7.74 -5.84
C ASP A 108 -2.23 6.65 -5.13
N ASP A 109 -2.19 5.43 -5.64
CA ASP A 109 -2.79 4.24 -5.03
C ASP A 109 -1.71 3.41 -4.33
N LEU A 110 -2.11 2.62 -3.33
CA LEU A 110 -1.20 1.74 -2.58
C LEU A 110 -1.36 0.29 -3.01
N ILE A 111 -0.27 -0.37 -3.34
CA ILE A 111 -0.21 -1.80 -3.68
C ILE A 111 0.55 -2.53 -2.56
N ILE A 112 -0.07 -3.57 -2.01
CA ILE A 112 0.44 -4.30 -0.84
C ILE A 112 0.45 -5.79 -1.14
N GLY A 113 1.58 -6.45 -0.89
CA GLY A 113 1.71 -7.90 -0.98
C GLY A 113 1.51 -8.60 0.36
N ALA A 114 0.76 -9.71 0.35
CA ALA A 114 0.59 -10.67 1.44
C ALA A 114 0.83 -12.08 0.90
N PRO A 115 2.09 -12.48 0.66
CA PRO A 115 2.41 -13.74 -0.01
C PRO A 115 2.14 -15.00 0.81
N GLY A 116 1.87 -14.86 2.12
CA GLY A 116 1.48 -15.97 2.98
C GLY A 116 -0.04 -16.13 3.10
N ASP A 117 -0.83 -15.13 2.71
CA ASP A 117 -2.29 -15.17 2.75
C ASP A 117 -2.83 -16.13 1.67
N ALA A 118 -3.92 -16.82 1.99
CA ALA A 118 -4.51 -17.86 1.15
C ALA A 118 -3.49 -18.96 0.76
N VAL A 119 -3.82 -19.80 -0.23
CA VAL A 119 -2.96 -20.92 -0.60
C VAL A 119 -1.73 -20.46 -1.41
N GLY A 120 -1.88 -19.43 -2.26
CA GLY A 120 -0.85 -18.95 -3.17
C GLY A 120 -0.45 -17.47 -3.05
N GLY A 121 -0.99 -16.73 -2.09
CA GLY A 121 -0.70 -15.32 -1.85
C GLY A 121 -1.76 -14.34 -2.37
N THR A 122 -1.74 -13.14 -1.80
CA THR A 122 -2.65 -12.04 -2.11
C THR A 122 -1.90 -10.74 -2.44
N VAL A 123 -2.45 -9.96 -3.36
CA VAL A 123 -2.09 -8.54 -3.59
C VAL A 123 -3.33 -7.68 -3.36
N VAL A 124 -3.21 -6.67 -2.51
CA VAL A 124 -4.24 -5.66 -2.30
C VAL A 124 -3.85 -4.38 -3.02
N VAL A 125 -4.79 -3.77 -3.73
CA VAL A 125 -4.68 -2.41 -4.27
C VAL A 125 -5.70 -1.54 -3.58
N ILE A 126 -5.27 -0.44 -2.96
CA ILE A 126 -6.13 0.50 -2.25
C ILE A 126 -6.05 1.86 -2.96
N PRO A 127 -7.14 2.32 -3.59
CA PRO A 127 -7.12 3.58 -4.30
C PRO A 127 -6.89 4.79 -3.39
N GLY A 128 -6.18 5.79 -3.89
CA GLY A 128 -6.11 7.12 -3.30
C GLY A 128 -7.44 7.87 -3.43
N SER A 129 -7.55 8.99 -2.70
CA SER A 129 -8.68 9.93 -2.82
C SER A 129 -8.34 11.23 -2.07
N GLU A 130 -9.14 12.28 -2.21
CA GLU A 130 -8.98 13.51 -1.41
C GLU A 130 -8.95 13.29 0.12
N LEU A 131 -9.55 12.18 0.60
CA LEU A 131 -9.56 11.82 2.02
C LEU A 131 -8.39 10.89 2.43
N GLY A 132 -7.57 10.48 1.47
CA GLY A 132 -6.52 9.46 1.58
C GLY A 132 -6.97 8.11 1.01
N LEU A 133 -6.35 7.02 1.49
CA LEU A 133 -6.64 5.66 1.05
C LEU A 133 -8.12 5.28 1.26
N ASN A 134 -8.77 4.79 0.19
CA ASN A 134 -10.17 4.39 0.19
C ASN A 134 -10.32 2.87 0.29
N LEU A 135 -10.48 2.37 1.52
CA LEU A 135 -10.62 0.94 1.80
C LEU A 135 -11.88 0.32 1.19
N GLU A 136 -12.96 1.09 1.01
CA GLU A 136 -14.20 0.60 0.39
C GLU A 136 -14.03 0.30 -1.11
N ARG A 137 -13.04 0.92 -1.76
CA ARG A 137 -12.67 0.67 -3.16
C ARG A 137 -11.49 -0.29 -3.31
N ALA A 138 -11.03 -0.92 -2.23
CA ALA A 138 -9.89 -1.82 -2.30
C ALA A 138 -10.19 -3.03 -3.19
N ALA A 139 -9.24 -3.36 -4.06
CA ALA A 139 -9.27 -4.55 -4.88
C ALA A 139 -8.33 -5.61 -4.29
N VAL A 140 -8.85 -6.82 -4.11
CA VAL A 140 -8.09 -7.97 -3.61
C VAL A 140 -7.85 -8.92 -4.78
N LEU A 141 -6.58 -9.16 -5.10
CA LEU A 141 -6.14 -10.04 -6.17
C LEU A 141 -5.53 -11.28 -5.55
N LYS A 142 -6.05 -12.45 -5.91
CA LYS A 142 -5.54 -13.75 -5.48
C LYS A 142 -4.98 -14.52 -6.67
N GLN A 143 -4.00 -15.37 -6.44
CA GLN A 143 -3.52 -16.27 -7.48
C GLN A 143 -4.65 -17.15 -8.02
N GLY A 144 -4.73 -17.35 -9.33
CA GLY A 144 -5.79 -18.15 -9.97
C GLY A 144 -7.13 -17.42 -10.12
N GLU A 145 -7.27 -16.22 -9.55
CA GLU A 145 -8.38 -15.29 -9.80
C GLU A 145 -7.92 -14.16 -10.75
N ALA A 146 -8.86 -13.42 -11.35
CA ALA A 146 -8.59 -12.27 -12.23
C ALA A 146 -7.66 -12.51 -13.47
N GLY A 147 -7.51 -13.77 -13.92
CA GLY A 147 -6.71 -14.09 -15.12
C GLY A 147 -5.19 -14.15 -14.88
N PHE A 148 -4.75 -14.11 -13.62
CA PHE A 148 -3.38 -14.40 -13.24
C PHE A 148 -3.16 -15.92 -13.32
N GLY A 149 -2.42 -16.35 -14.33
CA GLY A 149 -2.25 -17.78 -14.66
C GLY A 149 -1.62 -18.60 -13.53
N GLY A 150 -2.04 -19.87 -13.44
CA GLY A 150 -1.67 -20.79 -12.37
C GLY A 150 -2.92 -21.36 -11.69
N VAL A 151 -2.76 -22.45 -10.95
CA VAL A 151 -3.74 -22.89 -9.95
C VAL A 151 -3.21 -22.46 -8.59
N ASP A 152 -4.11 -22.20 -7.65
CA ASP A 152 -3.77 -21.83 -6.26
C ASP A 152 -3.00 -23.01 -5.62
N GLU A 153 -1.67 -22.90 -5.54
CA GLU A 153 -0.77 -23.96 -5.07
C GLU A 153 -0.04 -23.53 -3.79
N ARG A 154 -0.08 -24.40 -2.78
CA ARG A 154 0.49 -24.11 -1.46
C ARG A 154 2.00 -23.83 -1.58
N GLY A 155 2.40 -22.62 -1.23
CA GLY A 155 3.81 -22.19 -1.27
C GLY A 155 4.18 -21.36 -2.49
N ASP A 156 3.24 -21.11 -3.39
CA ASP A 156 3.36 -19.97 -4.31
C ASP A 156 3.32 -18.67 -3.49
N GLN A 157 4.09 -17.68 -3.94
CA GLN A 157 4.33 -16.45 -3.20
C GLN A 157 3.82 -15.25 -4.00
N PHE A 158 2.57 -15.34 -4.51
CA PHE A 158 1.96 -14.21 -5.21
C PHE A 158 1.94 -12.98 -4.30
N GLY A 159 2.34 -11.83 -4.83
CA GLY A 159 2.54 -10.63 -4.00
C GLY A 159 3.85 -10.57 -3.21
N PHE A 160 4.77 -11.54 -3.34
CA PHE A 160 6.09 -11.47 -2.70
C PHE A 160 6.92 -10.26 -3.17
N ALA A 161 6.71 -9.82 -4.40
CA ALA A 161 7.23 -8.58 -4.92
C ALA A 161 6.14 -7.89 -5.74
N VAL A 162 5.99 -6.58 -5.53
CA VAL A 162 5.13 -5.71 -6.34
C VAL A 162 5.96 -4.53 -6.82
N SER A 163 5.72 -4.09 -8.05
CA SER A 163 6.35 -2.90 -8.61
C SER A 163 5.40 -2.28 -9.62
N TRP A 164 5.13 -0.99 -9.42
CA TRP A 164 4.44 -0.17 -10.41
C TRP A 164 5.44 0.70 -11.17
N THR A 165 5.16 0.89 -12.47
CA THR A 165 5.86 1.85 -13.31
C THR A 165 4.92 2.29 -14.43
N ILE A 166 4.92 3.58 -14.77
CA ILE A 166 4.33 4.04 -16.01
C ILE A 166 5.32 3.76 -17.14
N LEU A 167 4.97 2.85 -18.06
CA LEU A 167 5.71 2.75 -19.31
C LEU A 167 5.42 4.03 -20.09
N GLY A 168 6.39 4.94 -20.15
CA GLY A 168 6.33 6.14 -20.97
C GLY A 168 6.29 5.79 -22.46
N LEU A 169 5.14 5.31 -22.94
CA LEU A 169 4.78 5.32 -24.35
C LEU A 169 3.93 6.55 -24.55
N GLY A 170 4.49 7.52 -25.29
CA GLY A 170 3.91 8.85 -25.45
C GLY A 170 2.44 8.82 -25.86
N SER A 171 1.67 9.76 -25.30
CA SER A 171 0.35 10.22 -25.75
C SER A 171 -0.39 9.29 -26.73
N GLY A 172 -1.03 8.23 -26.24
CA GLY A 172 -1.95 7.46 -27.09
C GLY A 172 -2.27 6.05 -26.66
N ASP A 173 -1.37 5.35 -25.96
CA ASP A 173 -1.60 3.94 -25.60
C ASP A 173 -1.98 3.81 -24.12
N THR A 174 -3.25 3.48 -23.91
CA THR A 174 -3.80 3.20 -22.59
C THR A 174 -3.19 1.91 -22.03
N ALA A 175 -2.49 2.02 -20.90
CA ALA A 175 -2.38 0.88 -20.01
C ALA A 175 -3.79 0.62 -19.49
N GLN A 176 -4.49 -0.38 -20.04
CA GLN A 176 -5.75 -0.83 -19.46
C GLN A 176 -5.43 -1.40 -18.08
N ALA A 177 -5.74 -0.61 -17.05
CA ALA A 177 -5.65 -0.98 -15.66
C ALA A 177 -6.62 -2.12 -15.37
N ILE A 178 -6.18 -3.03 -14.49
CA ILE A 178 -6.80 -4.29 -14.08
C ILE A 178 -8.06 -4.06 -13.19
N LEU A 179 -8.65 -2.87 -13.18
CA LEU A 179 -9.67 -2.46 -12.19
C LEU A 179 -10.97 -1.96 -12.84
N GLU A 180 -11.57 -2.72 -13.76
CA GLU A 180 -12.99 -2.53 -14.09
C GLU A 180 -13.83 -3.70 -13.53
N PRO A 181 -14.56 -3.51 -12.42
CA PRO A 181 -15.69 -4.39 -12.09
C PRO A 181 -16.82 -4.10 -13.10
N ARG A 182 -17.35 -5.15 -13.73
CA ARG A 182 -18.58 -5.02 -14.53
C ARG A 182 -19.80 -4.82 -13.65
#